data_AF-C1MKH5-F1
#
_entry.id   AF-C1MKH5-F1
#
_cell.length_a   1.000
_cell.length_b   1.000
_cell.length_c   1.000
_cell.angle_alpha   90.00
_cell.angle_beta   90.00
_cell.angle_gamma   90.00
#
_symmetry.space_group_name_H-M   'P 1'
#
loop_
_entity.id
_entity.type
_entity.pdbx_description
1 polymer ?
#
loop_
_entity_poly.entity_id
_entity_poly.type
_entity_poly.pdbx_seq_one_letter_code
_entity_poly.pdbx_strand_id
1 'polypeptide(L)'
;MKYTDFAQGLNISKNTGEIHLITGPMFSGKTTELLERVSQEEALGLVVSLVKSFEDFRYSCDHIVTHDGILRTCFSVAKLNEIRSTLGDAEWRRVDIFAIDEAQFLPDLPRFCAAADSEKKKIIFAGLEGDFRREQFGKLLDLLPLCDSIFKLSAKCCSCNIRPATFTSRISPENNTAQQCIGGSDTYQTVCRSCFVRSKLFALYLVK
;
A
#
# COMPACT_ATOMS: atom_id res chain seq x y z
N MET A 1 -12.52 41.33 -9.83
CA MET A 1 -13.43 40.40 -9.14
C MET A 1 -12.59 39.59 -8.16
N LYS A 2 -12.83 39.76 -6.85
CA LYS A 2 -12.09 39.04 -5.80
C LYS A 2 -12.77 37.68 -5.56
N TYR A 3 -11.96 36.63 -5.43
CA TYR A 3 -12.35 35.22 -5.29
C TYR A 3 -12.95 34.85 -3.92
N THR A 4 -13.44 35.82 -3.15
CA THR A 4 -13.75 35.62 -1.72
C THR A 4 -15.23 35.39 -1.40
N ASP A 5 -16.13 35.45 -2.37
CA ASP A 5 -17.58 35.47 -2.09
C ASP A 5 -18.33 34.14 -2.36
N PHE A 6 -17.62 33.01 -2.54
CA PHE A 6 -18.25 31.69 -2.72
C PHE A 6 -18.19 30.76 -1.50
N ALA A 7 -17.56 31.19 -0.40
CA ALA A 7 -17.33 30.34 0.77
C ALA A 7 -18.39 30.51 1.89
N GLN A 8 -19.63 30.86 1.53
CA GLN A 8 -20.76 30.83 2.46
C GLN A 8 -21.85 29.93 1.87
N GLY A 9 -21.83 28.64 2.22
CA GLY A 9 -22.96 27.75 1.96
C GLY A 9 -22.68 26.31 1.53
N LEU A 10 -21.43 25.83 1.48
CA LEU A 10 -21.16 24.40 1.27
C LEU A 10 -20.94 23.72 2.63
N ASN A 11 -22.04 23.26 3.23
CA ASN A 11 -21.99 22.10 4.11
C ASN A 11 -21.53 20.92 3.24
N ILE A 12 -20.21 20.71 3.13
CA ILE A 12 -19.64 19.51 2.51
C ILE A 12 -19.98 18.37 3.48
N SER A 13 -21.16 17.79 3.30
CA SER A 13 -21.62 16.63 4.05
C SER A 13 -20.58 15.52 3.93
N LYS A 14 -20.27 14.82 5.04
CA LYS A 14 -19.48 13.57 5.15
C LYS A 14 -20.05 12.42 4.28
N ASN A 15 -20.31 12.63 2.98
CA ASN A 15 -21.32 11.87 2.25
C ASN A 15 -20.81 11.26 0.94
N THR A 16 -19.49 11.26 0.72
CA THR A 16 -18.83 10.62 -0.42
C THR A 16 -17.74 9.69 0.11
N GLY A 17 -17.61 8.52 -0.50
CA GLY A 17 -16.45 7.67 -0.26
C GLY A 17 -15.17 8.32 -0.79
N GLU A 18 -14.03 7.81 -0.35
CA GLU A 18 -12.71 8.32 -0.74
C GLU A 18 -11.77 7.13 -0.99
N ILE A 19 -10.88 7.26 -1.96
CA ILE A 19 -9.86 6.28 -2.28
C ILE A 19 -8.49 6.96 -2.18
N HIS A 20 -7.59 6.39 -1.39
CA HIS A 20 -6.24 6.89 -1.21
C HIS A 20 -5.22 5.78 -1.41
N LEU A 21 -4.08 6.14 -1.99
CA LEU A 21 -2.98 5.22 -2.24
C LEU A 21 -1.68 5.71 -1.60
N ILE A 22 -1.11 4.91 -0.71
CA ILE A 22 0.24 5.06 -0.17
C ILE A 22 1.14 4.08 -0.92
N THR A 23 2.20 4.56 -1.55
CA THR A 23 3.08 3.74 -2.37
C THR A 23 4.55 4.10 -2.21
N GLY A 24 5.46 3.32 -2.79
CA GLY A 24 6.89 3.46 -2.59
C GLY A 24 7.60 2.11 -2.43
N PRO A 25 8.94 2.09 -2.49
CA PRO A 25 9.72 0.86 -2.44
C PRO A 25 9.60 0.15 -1.09
N MET A 26 10.18 -1.04 -0.96
CA MET A 26 10.34 -1.68 0.36
C MET A 26 11.07 -0.74 1.33
N PHE A 27 10.84 -0.88 2.64
CA PHE A 27 11.50 -0.08 3.69
C PHE A 27 11.26 1.44 3.62
N SER A 28 10.25 1.91 2.88
CA SER A 28 9.90 3.33 2.81
C SER A 28 8.90 3.79 3.89
N GLY A 29 8.48 2.91 4.80
CA GLY A 29 7.51 3.23 5.86
C GLY A 29 6.04 3.25 5.43
N LYS A 30 5.66 2.50 4.38
CA LYS A 30 4.25 2.47 3.89
C LYS A 30 3.26 2.03 4.97
N THR A 31 3.55 0.92 5.64
CA THR A 31 2.74 0.41 6.75
C THR A 31 2.67 1.42 7.89
N THR A 32 3.77 2.09 8.21
CA THR A 32 3.81 3.16 9.23
C THR A 32 2.84 4.28 8.89
N GLU A 33 2.96 4.85 7.69
CA GLU A 33 2.06 5.91 7.20
C GLU A 33 0.58 5.45 7.20
N LEU A 34 0.32 4.20 6.79
CA LEU A 34 -1.03 3.63 6.84
C LEU A 34 -1.57 3.60 8.28
N LEU A 35 -0.78 3.09 9.24
CA LEU A 35 -1.18 2.96 10.64
C LEU A 35 -1.29 4.33 11.33
N GLU A 36 -0.48 5.31 10.95
CA GLU A 36 -0.61 6.69 11.41
C GLU A 36 -1.94 7.30 10.96
N ARG A 37 -2.32 7.13 9.69
CA ARG A 37 -3.65 7.57 9.20
C ARG A 37 -4.78 6.84 9.90
N VAL A 38 -4.67 5.52 10.07
CA VAL A 38 -5.67 4.74 10.83
C VAL A 38 -5.86 5.30 12.24
N SER A 39 -4.75 5.61 12.94
CA SER A 39 -4.81 6.17 14.29
C SER A 39 -5.48 7.55 14.33
N GLN A 40 -5.28 8.37 13.29
CA GLN A 40 -5.95 9.68 13.15
C GLN A 40 -7.46 9.51 12.94
N GLU A 41 -7.88 8.58 12.09
CA GLU A 41 -9.30 8.34 11.81
C GLU A 41 -10.04 7.73 13.01
N GLU A 42 -9.41 6.80 13.72
CA GLU A 42 -9.95 6.25 14.98
C GLU A 42 -10.08 7.33 16.06
N ALA A 43 -9.15 8.29 16.13
CA ALA A 43 -9.23 9.42 17.05
C ALA A 43 -10.41 10.36 16.72
N LEU A 44 -10.92 10.33 15.49
CA LEU A 44 -12.16 11.01 15.08
C LEU A 44 -13.43 10.18 15.36
N GLY A 45 -13.28 8.99 15.95
CA GLY A 45 -14.37 8.07 16.28
C GLY A 45 -14.86 7.23 15.11
N LEU A 46 -14.11 7.14 14.01
CA LEU A 46 -14.46 6.32 12.85
C LEU A 46 -14.05 4.86 13.06
N VAL A 47 -14.86 3.94 12.55
CA VAL A 47 -14.61 2.50 12.64
C VAL A 47 -13.71 2.07 11.49
N VAL A 48 -12.49 1.61 11.81
CA VAL A 48 -11.51 1.18 10.82
C VAL A 48 -11.38 -0.34 10.81
N SER A 49 -11.37 -0.93 9.61
CA SER A 49 -11.02 -2.33 9.38
C SER A 49 -9.66 -2.41 8.69
N LEU A 50 -8.66 -2.95 9.40
CA LEU A 50 -7.34 -3.25 8.85
C LEU A 50 -7.36 -4.58 8.13
N VAL A 51 -6.79 -4.62 6.93
CA VAL A 51 -6.77 -5.79 6.04
C VAL A 51 -5.36 -6.02 5.52
N LYS A 52 -4.92 -7.27 5.47
CA LYS A 52 -3.69 -7.71 4.81
C LYS A 52 -3.95 -8.88 3.88
N SER A 53 -3.07 -9.08 2.90
CA SER A 53 -3.08 -10.29 2.08
C SER A 53 -2.62 -11.51 2.88
N PHE A 54 -3.28 -12.65 2.65
CA PHE A 54 -2.86 -13.95 3.17
C PHE A 54 -1.49 -14.40 2.65
N GLU A 55 -1.14 -13.99 1.43
CA GLU A 55 0.16 -14.32 0.80
C GLU A 55 1.36 -13.67 1.51
N ASP A 56 1.10 -12.73 2.44
CA ASP A 56 2.15 -12.11 3.24
C ASP A 56 2.39 -12.83 4.58
N PHE A 57 3.14 -13.93 4.50
CA PHE A 57 3.61 -14.71 5.66
C PHE A 57 4.87 -14.14 6.35
N ARG A 58 5.37 -12.94 5.96
CA ARG A 58 6.61 -12.38 6.53
C ARG A 58 6.49 -12.04 8.01
N TYR A 59 5.27 -11.74 8.45
CA TYR A 59 4.94 -11.36 9.82
C TYR A 59 3.68 -12.11 10.24
N SER A 60 3.89 -13.31 10.78
CA SER A 60 2.93 -14.22 11.45
C SER A 60 1.61 -14.55 10.73
N CYS A 61 1.17 -15.80 10.89
CA CYS A 61 -0.17 -16.27 10.53
C CYS A 61 -1.27 -15.57 11.35
N ASP A 62 -0.89 -14.91 12.44
CA ASP A 62 -1.79 -14.24 13.35
C ASP A 62 -2.22 -12.89 12.81
N HIS A 63 -3.46 -12.55 13.16
CA HIS A 63 -4.26 -11.38 12.85
C HIS A 63 -3.62 -10.03 13.23
N ILE A 64 -2.31 -9.84 13.14
CA ILE A 64 -1.63 -8.71 13.74
C ILE A 64 -0.69 -8.05 12.74
N VAL A 65 -0.89 -6.74 12.52
CA VAL A 65 0.11 -5.90 11.87
C VAL A 65 1.03 -5.35 12.96
N THR A 66 2.33 -5.64 12.85
CA THR A 66 3.37 -5.05 13.70
C THR A 66 4.24 -4.10 12.89
N HIS A 67 4.19 -2.81 13.19
CA HIS A 67 5.25 -1.86 12.86
C HIS A 67 5.54 -1.04 14.13
N ASP A 68 6.81 -0.89 14.50
CA ASP A 68 7.27 -0.18 15.71
C ASP A 68 6.71 -0.68 17.06
N GLY A 69 6.33 -1.97 17.15
CA GLY A 69 5.88 -2.60 18.40
C GLY A 69 4.41 -2.40 18.74
N ILE A 70 3.63 -1.74 17.87
CA ILE A 70 2.17 -1.60 18.03
C ILE A 70 1.49 -2.81 17.37
N LEU A 71 0.74 -3.59 18.16
CA LEU A 71 -0.05 -4.73 17.70
C LEU A 71 -1.48 -4.26 17.38
N ARG A 72 -1.91 -4.38 16.12
CA ARG A 72 -3.30 -4.09 15.71
C ARG A 72 -3.95 -5.29 15.03
N THR A 73 -5.17 -5.62 15.44
CA THR A 73 -5.94 -6.71 14.84
C THR A 73 -6.28 -6.42 13.38
N CYS A 74 -6.07 -7.38 12.48
CA CYS A 74 -6.36 -7.24 11.05
C CYS A 74 -6.99 -8.51 10.46
N PHE A 75 -7.71 -8.32 9.35
CA PHE A 75 -8.26 -9.39 8.53
C PHE A 75 -7.22 -9.83 7.51
N SER A 76 -6.88 -11.12 7.53
CA SER A 76 -6.05 -11.74 6.50
C SER A 76 -6.97 -12.38 5.45
N VAL A 77 -6.87 -11.96 4.20
CA VAL A 77 -7.74 -12.43 3.11
C VAL A 77 -6.95 -12.76 1.87
N ALA A 78 -7.45 -13.71 1.07
CA ALA A 78 -6.91 -13.96 -0.27
C ALA A 78 -7.46 -12.95 -1.29
N LYS A 79 -8.69 -12.48 -1.07
CA LYS A 79 -9.39 -11.50 -1.91
C LYS A 79 -10.21 -10.54 -1.05
N LEU A 80 -10.28 -9.27 -1.44
CA LEU A 80 -11.02 -8.25 -0.70
C LEU A 80 -12.53 -8.50 -0.70
N ASN A 81 -13.07 -9.12 -1.76
CA ASN A 81 -14.49 -9.45 -1.82
C ASN A 81 -14.96 -10.48 -0.76
N GLU A 82 -14.04 -11.19 -0.10
CA GLU A 82 -14.34 -12.11 1.01
C GLU A 82 -14.65 -11.38 2.33
N ILE A 83 -14.19 -10.12 2.47
CA ILE A 83 -14.31 -9.35 3.71
C ILE A 83 -15.76 -9.24 4.16
N ARG A 84 -16.68 -8.91 3.25
CA ARG A 84 -18.09 -8.70 3.59
C ARG A 84 -18.75 -9.98 4.08
N SER A 85 -18.46 -11.13 3.46
CA SER A 85 -18.96 -12.43 3.93
C SER A 85 -18.39 -12.81 5.30
N THR A 86 -17.13 -12.46 5.57
CA THR A 86 -16.46 -12.76 6.84
C THR A 86 -16.93 -11.87 7.98
N LEU A 87 -17.13 -10.56 7.73
CA LEU A 87 -17.65 -9.61 8.70
C LEU A 87 -19.16 -9.80 8.97
N GLY A 88 -19.90 -10.17 7.93
CA GLY A 88 -21.37 -10.09 7.92
C GLY A 88 -21.86 -8.66 7.66
N ASP A 89 -23.09 -8.56 7.15
CA ASP A 89 -23.67 -7.28 6.68
C ASP A 89 -23.78 -6.21 7.78
N ALA A 90 -24.03 -6.60 9.03
CA ALA A 90 -24.18 -5.65 10.13
C ALA A 90 -22.85 -4.93 10.44
N GLU A 91 -21.77 -5.69 10.57
CA GLU A 91 -20.43 -5.14 10.84
C GLU A 91 -19.86 -4.43 9.61
N TRP A 92 -20.05 -5.00 8.41
CA TRP A 92 -19.68 -4.33 7.17
C TRP A 92 -20.26 -2.93 7.06
N ARG A 93 -21.55 -2.72 7.41
CA ARG A 93 -22.17 -1.39 7.39
C ARG A 93 -21.57 -0.42 8.40
N ARG A 94 -21.08 -0.91 9.53
CA ARG A 94 -20.47 -0.10 10.61
C ARG A 94 -19.06 0.37 10.28
N VAL A 95 -18.30 -0.38 9.49
CA VAL A 95 -16.94 0.00 9.10
C VAL A 95 -16.99 1.26 8.24
N ASP A 96 -16.36 2.35 8.67
CA ASP A 96 -16.25 3.57 7.88
C ASP A 96 -15.08 3.49 6.88
N ILE A 97 -13.99 2.85 7.31
CA ILE A 97 -12.71 2.85 6.59
C ILE A 97 -12.15 1.43 6.44
N PHE A 98 -11.69 1.11 5.24
CA PHE A 98 -10.84 -0.05 4.97
C PHE A 98 -9.39 0.38 4.76
N ALA A 99 -8.49 -0.05 5.63
CA ALA A 99 -7.05 0.19 5.52
C ALA A 99 -6.36 -1.10 5.08
N ILE A 100 -5.90 -1.15 3.84
CA ILE A 100 -5.44 -2.36 3.16
C ILE A 100 -3.93 -2.27 2.99
N ASP A 101 -3.18 -3.08 3.74
CA ASP A 101 -1.73 -3.17 3.62
C ASP A 101 -1.31 -4.27 2.63
N GLU A 102 -0.11 -4.08 2.06
CA GLU A 102 0.51 -4.98 1.09
C GLU A 102 -0.42 -5.32 -0.10
N ALA A 103 -1.16 -4.29 -0.53
CA ALA A 103 -2.23 -4.39 -1.51
C ALA A 103 -1.80 -4.97 -2.86
N GLN A 104 -0.52 -4.90 -3.23
CA GLN A 104 -0.02 -5.49 -4.47
C GLN A 104 -0.23 -7.01 -4.58
N PHE A 105 -0.47 -7.71 -3.46
CA PHE A 105 -0.75 -9.14 -3.45
C PHE A 105 -2.23 -9.48 -3.66
N LEU A 106 -3.14 -8.49 -3.59
CA LEU A 106 -4.58 -8.71 -3.70
C LEU A 106 -5.03 -8.49 -5.15
N PRO A 107 -5.74 -9.46 -5.77
CA PRO A 107 -6.04 -9.41 -7.20
C PRO A 107 -7.25 -8.54 -7.57
N ASP A 108 -8.07 -8.14 -6.61
CA ASP A 108 -9.40 -7.55 -6.84
C ASP A 108 -9.51 -6.08 -6.38
N LEU A 109 -8.39 -5.36 -6.26
CA LEU A 109 -8.36 -3.97 -5.79
C LEU A 109 -9.35 -3.05 -6.54
N PRO A 110 -9.36 -2.98 -7.89
CA PRO A 110 -10.25 -2.04 -8.59
C PRO A 110 -11.73 -2.39 -8.40
N ARG A 111 -12.05 -3.67 -8.23
CA ARG A 111 -13.42 -4.11 -7.96
C ARG A 111 -13.88 -3.69 -6.56
N PHE A 112 -12.97 -3.72 -5.59
CA PHE A 112 -13.27 -3.33 -4.21
C PHE A 112 -13.55 -1.83 -4.07
N CYS A 113 -13.02 -0.99 -4.96
CA CYS A 113 -13.30 0.45 -5.01
C CYS A 113 -14.79 0.80 -5.10
N ALA A 114 -15.63 -0.11 -5.63
CA ALA A 114 -17.08 0.09 -5.66
C ALA A 114 -17.70 0.30 -4.26
N ALA A 115 -17.04 -0.15 -3.19
CA ALA A 115 -17.47 0.12 -1.81
C ALA A 115 -17.36 1.62 -1.45
N ALA A 116 -16.39 2.34 -2.04
CA ALA A 116 -16.31 3.79 -1.89
C ALA A 116 -17.46 4.48 -2.65
N ASP A 117 -17.69 4.09 -3.91
CA ASP A 117 -18.69 4.72 -4.78
C ASP A 117 -20.13 4.50 -4.29
N SER A 118 -20.46 3.27 -3.91
CA SER A 118 -21.84 2.86 -3.63
C SER A 118 -22.19 2.86 -2.14
N GLU A 119 -21.20 2.65 -1.27
CA GLU A 119 -21.41 2.52 0.18
C GLU A 119 -20.69 3.61 0.98
N LYS A 120 -20.09 4.59 0.30
CA LYS A 120 -19.43 5.77 0.89
C LYS A 120 -18.31 5.41 1.87
N LYS A 121 -17.69 4.24 1.68
CA LYS A 121 -16.53 3.82 2.48
C LYS A 121 -15.31 4.63 2.07
N LYS A 122 -14.44 4.91 3.04
CA LYS A 122 -13.09 5.38 2.76
C LYS A 122 -12.15 4.19 2.63
N ILE A 123 -11.28 4.19 1.63
CA ILE A 123 -10.37 3.07 1.36
C ILE A 123 -8.95 3.61 1.24
N ILE A 124 -8.05 3.10 2.06
CA ILE A 124 -6.63 3.48 2.04
C ILE A 124 -5.84 2.23 1.68
N PHE A 125 -5.24 2.22 0.48
CA PHE A 125 -4.36 1.17 0.03
C PHE A 125 -2.91 1.54 0.34
N ALA A 126 -2.14 0.59 0.86
CA ALA A 126 -0.69 0.69 0.97
C ALA A 126 -0.04 -0.46 0.19
N GLY A 127 0.93 -0.18 -0.67
CA GLY A 127 1.56 -1.25 -1.46
C GLY A 127 2.71 -0.81 -2.36
N LEU A 128 3.41 -1.80 -2.90
CA LEU A 128 4.49 -1.63 -3.87
C LEU A 128 3.91 -1.38 -5.27
N GLU A 129 4.25 -0.27 -5.92
CA GLU A 129 3.82 -0.03 -7.30
C GLU A 129 4.63 -0.83 -8.34
N GLY A 130 5.86 -1.20 -7.97
CA GLY A 130 6.77 -1.92 -8.84
C GLY A 130 7.54 -3.03 -8.12
N ASP A 131 7.79 -4.11 -8.84
CA ASP A 131 8.62 -5.22 -8.36
C ASP A 131 10.13 -4.89 -8.42
N PHE A 132 10.97 -5.88 -8.11
CA PHE A 132 12.44 -5.75 -8.15
C PHE A 132 13.02 -5.47 -9.55
N ARG A 133 12.22 -5.62 -10.62
CA ARG A 133 12.55 -5.31 -12.01
C ARG A 133 12.00 -3.95 -12.46
N ARG A 134 11.20 -3.29 -11.61
CA ARG A 134 10.39 -2.09 -11.90
C ARG A 134 9.23 -2.37 -12.85
N GLU A 135 8.79 -3.62 -12.93
CA GLU A 135 7.55 -3.99 -13.60
C GLU A 135 6.38 -3.79 -12.64
N GLN A 136 5.17 -3.63 -13.18
CA GLN A 136 3.96 -3.50 -12.39
C GLN A 136 3.84 -4.66 -11.38
N PHE A 137 3.61 -4.33 -10.12
CA PHE A 137 3.31 -5.33 -9.09
C PHE A 137 1.80 -5.42 -8.88
N GLY A 138 1.22 -6.54 -9.29
CA GLY A 138 -0.20 -6.82 -9.09
C GLY A 138 -1.09 -5.78 -9.75
N LYS A 139 -2.13 -5.35 -9.03
CA LYS A 139 -3.18 -4.46 -9.53
C LYS A 139 -3.14 -3.04 -8.95
N LEU A 140 -2.05 -2.69 -8.27
CA LEU A 140 -1.94 -1.41 -7.57
C LEU A 140 -2.00 -0.20 -8.51
N LEU A 141 -1.35 -0.28 -9.69
CA LEU A 141 -1.34 0.80 -10.67
C LEU A 141 -2.71 1.04 -11.32
N ASP A 142 -3.56 0.03 -11.35
CA ASP A 142 -4.92 0.12 -11.89
C ASP A 142 -5.80 1.05 -11.01
N LEU A 143 -5.36 1.35 -9.77
CA LEU A 143 -6.04 2.28 -8.85
C LEU A 143 -5.76 3.76 -9.13
N LEU A 144 -4.69 4.10 -9.86
CA LEU A 144 -4.26 5.49 -10.03
C LEU A 144 -5.37 6.41 -10.56
N PRO A 145 -6.20 6.02 -11.55
CA PRO A 145 -7.29 6.86 -12.04
C PRO A 145 -8.48 6.97 -11.08
N LEU A 146 -8.54 6.10 -10.06
CA LEU A 146 -9.65 6.00 -9.10
C LEU A 146 -9.34 6.72 -7.78
N CYS A 147 -8.08 7.09 -7.54
CA CYS A 147 -7.65 7.66 -6.26
C CYS A 147 -7.92 9.17 -6.17
N ASP A 148 -8.49 9.60 -5.05
CA ASP A 148 -8.56 11.00 -4.63
C ASP A 148 -7.20 11.53 -4.17
N SER A 149 -6.35 10.66 -3.63
CA SER A 149 -4.97 11.03 -3.27
C SER A 149 -3.97 9.90 -3.50
N ILE A 150 -2.76 10.28 -3.93
CA ILE A 150 -1.64 9.35 -4.11
C ILE A 150 -0.44 9.94 -3.37
N PHE A 151 0.08 9.18 -2.40
CA PHE A 151 1.23 9.55 -1.60
C PHE A 151 2.38 8.57 -1.83
N LYS A 152 3.44 9.05 -2.49
CA LYS A 152 4.60 8.24 -2.86
C LYS A 152 5.78 8.49 -1.91
N LEU A 153 6.01 7.53 -1.04
CA LEU A 153 7.13 7.50 -0.12
C LEU A 153 8.43 7.13 -0.83
N SER A 154 9.54 7.57 -0.24
CA SER A 154 10.90 7.21 -0.65
C SER A 154 11.67 6.67 0.54
N ALA A 155 12.58 5.72 0.30
CA ALA A 155 13.49 5.21 1.32
C ALA A 155 14.87 5.88 1.19
N LYS A 156 15.81 5.52 2.06
CA LYS A 156 17.23 5.85 1.87
C LYS A 156 17.87 4.85 0.90
N CYS A 157 18.68 5.32 -0.05
CA CYS A 157 19.40 4.44 -0.97
C CYS A 157 20.56 3.72 -0.24
N CYS A 158 20.47 2.39 -0.11
CA CYS A 158 21.51 1.56 0.51
C CYS A 158 22.84 1.61 -0.23
N SER A 159 22.83 1.85 -1.55
CA SER A 159 24.04 1.81 -2.38
C SER A 159 24.86 3.12 -2.35
N CYS A 160 24.21 4.28 -2.29
CA CYS A 160 24.92 5.56 -2.33
C CYS A 160 24.73 6.43 -1.10
N ASN A 161 23.77 6.12 -0.23
CA ASN A 161 23.43 6.86 0.99
C ASN A 161 23.10 8.37 0.84
N ILE A 162 23.18 8.91 -0.38
CA ILE A 162 23.01 10.34 -0.70
C ILE A 162 21.61 10.65 -1.24
N ARG A 163 21.04 9.75 -2.07
CA ARG A 163 19.80 10.02 -2.80
C ARG A 163 18.61 9.26 -2.19
N PRO A 164 17.39 9.81 -2.29
CA PRO A 164 16.17 9.05 -2.06
C PRO A 164 16.11 7.83 -2.98
N ALA A 165 15.72 6.69 -2.41
CA ALA A 165 15.44 5.47 -3.12
C ALA A 165 13.95 5.40 -3.44
N THR A 166 13.69 5.09 -4.71
CA THR A 166 12.34 4.95 -5.26
C THR A 166 12.13 3.54 -5.81
N PHE A 167 13.13 2.65 -5.70
CA PHE A 167 13.09 1.31 -6.26
C PHE A 167 13.56 0.30 -5.24
N THR A 168 12.92 -0.87 -5.27
CA THR A 168 13.38 -2.09 -4.63
C THR A 168 14.27 -2.83 -5.62
N SER A 169 15.43 -3.32 -5.19
CA SER A 169 16.32 -4.19 -5.97
C SER A 169 16.57 -5.46 -5.17
N ARG A 170 16.52 -6.62 -5.84
CA ARG A 170 16.93 -7.90 -5.24
C ARG A 170 18.47 -7.96 -5.15
N ILE A 171 19.00 -8.55 -4.08
CA ILE A 171 20.45 -8.67 -3.80
C ILE A 171 21.01 -9.97 -4.41
N SER A 172 20.23 -11.06 -4.43
CA SER A 172 20.67 -12.43 -4.79
C SER A 172 20.69 -12.73 -6.31
N PRO A 173 21.53 -13.70 -6.75
CA PRO A 173 21.76 -14.01 -8.16
C PRO A 173 20.57 -14.73 -8.82
N GLU A 174 20.57 -14.62 -10.15
CA GLU A 174 19.47 -14.65 -11.11
C GLU A 174 18.61 -15.94 -11.21
N ASN A 175 18.83 -16.94 -10.36
CA ASN A 175 18.17 -18.25 -10.50
C ASN A 175 16.70 -18.28 -10.06
N ASN A 176 16.22 -17.25 -9.36
CA ASN A 176 14.80 -17.10 -9.04
C ASN A 176 14.21 -15.90 -9.78
N THR A 177 13.51 -16.18 -10.88
CA THR A 177 12.84 -15.19 -11.73
C THR A 177 11.42 -14.85 -11.27
N ALA A 178 10.93 -15.50 -10.21
CA ALA A 178 9.61 -15.24 -9.68
C ALA A 178 9.51 -13.78 -9.21
N GLN A 179 8.44 -13.10 -9.66
CA GLN A 179 8.08 -11.75 -9.22
C GLN A 179 7.82 -11.72 -7.71
N GLN A 180 7.15 -12.77 -7.22
CA GLN A 180 6.90 -13.00 -5.81
C GLN A 180 8.04 -13.86 -5.23
N CYS A 181 8.87 -13.25 -4.39
CA CYS A 181 9.80 -13.96 -3.54
C CYS A 181 9.77 -13.27 -2.18
N ILE A 182 9.37 -14.04 -1.17
CA ILE A 182 9.26 -13.56 0.20
C ILE A 182 10.68 -13.38 0.76
N GLY A 183 10.98 -12.18 1.27
CA GLY A 183 12.29 -11.85 1.83
C GLY A 183 12.33 -10.44 2.41
N GLY A 184 13.27 -10.19 3.31
CA GLY A 184 13.47 -8.92 3.99
C GLY A 184 14.71 -8.19 3.47
N SER A 185 15.45 -7.56 4.38
CA SER A 185 16.69 -6.81 4.08
C SER A 185 17.86 -7.70 3.66
N ASP A 186 17.75 -9.00 3.89
CA ASP A 186 18.66 -10.04 3.43
C ASP A 186 18.51 -10.32 1.92
N THR A 187 17.31 -10.12 1.38
CA THR A 187 16.97 -10.43 -0.02
C THR A 187 16.82 -9.17 -0.88
N TYR A 188 16.39 -8.06 -0.28
CA TYR A 188 16.06 -6.82 -0.99
C TYR A 188 16.77 -5.61 -0.39
N GLN A 189 17.11 -4.66 -1.26
CA GLN A 189 17.64 -3.35 -0.90
C GLN A 189 16.91 -2.23 -1.62
N THR A 190 16.92 -1.04 -1.04
CA THR A 190 16.38 0.18 -1.65
C THR A 190 17.46 0.92 -2.40
N VAL A 191 17.16 1.31 -3.64
CA VAL A 191 18.12 2.01 -4.49
C VAL A 191 17.50 3.21 -5.20
N CYS A 192 18.31 4.25 -5.38
CA CYS A 192 17.97 5.36 -6.26
C CYS A 192 18.13 4.94 -7.73
N ARG A 193 17.57 5.75 -8.65
CA ARG A 193 17.58 5.49 -10.10
C ARG A 193 18.96 5.16 -10.65
N SER A 194 19.98 5.94 -10.30
CA SER A 194 21.35 5.74 -10.81
C SER A 194 21.95 4.42 -10.32
N CYS A 195 21.70 4.06 -9.06
CA CYS A 195 22.24 2.83 -8.48
C CYS A 195 21.55 1.59 -9.07
N PHE A 196 20.23 1.68 -9.33
CA PHE A 196 19.48 0.61 -10.00
C PHE A 196 19.98 0.36 -11.43
N VAL A 197 20.21 1.42 -12.21
CA VAL A 197 20.71 1.29 -13.59
C VAL A 197 22.15 0.74 -13.58
N ARG A 198 22.99 1.22 -12.66
CA ARG A 198 24.37 0.74 -12.52
C ARG A 198 24.41 -0.76 -12.21
N SER A 199 23.63 -1.24 -11.24
CA SER A 199 23.63 -2.67 -10.88
C SER A 199 23.21 -3.57 -12.05
N LYS A 200 22.20 -3.15 -12.84
CA LYS A 200 21.77 -3.86 -14.05
C LYS A 200 22.86 -3.90 -15.13
N LEU A 201 23.57 -2.80 -15.35
CA LEU A 201 24.68 -2.77 -16.30
C LEU A 201 25.81 -3.71 -15.88
N PHE A 202 26.21 -3.68 -14.60
CA PHE A 202 27.23 -4.60 -14.08
C PHE A 202 26.81 -6.08 -14.25
N ALA A 203 25.54 -6.43 -14.02
CA ALA A 203 25.05 -7.78 -14.25
C ALA A 203 25.21 -8.21 -15.72
N LEU A 204 24.88 -7.34 -16.68
CA LEU A 204 25.04 -7.64 -18.12
C LEU A 204 26.51 -7.81 -18.54
N TYR A 205 27.46 -7.16 -17.86
CA TYR A 205 28.89 -7.30 -18.13
C TYR A 205 29.51 -8.57 -17.53
N LEU A 206 28.90 -9.16 -16.50
CA LEU A 206 29.38 -10.39 -15.86
C LEU A 206 28.83 -11.67 -16.52
N VAL A 207 27.89 -11.54 -17.46
CA VAL A 207 27.27 -12.66 -18.21
C VAL A 207 27.84 -12.75 -19.65
N LYS A 208 28.92 -12.02 -19.95
CA LYS A 208 29.73 -12.16 -21.17
C LYS A 208 31.11 -12.67 -20.84
#